data_AF-A0A9E3WRG6-F1
#
_entry.id   AF-A0A9E3WRG6-F1
#
_cell.length_a   1.000
_cell.length_b   1.000
_cell.length_c   1.000
_cell.angle_alpha   90.00
_cell.angle_beta   90.00
_cell.angle_gamma   90.00
#
_symmetry.space_group_name_H-M   'P 1'
#
loop_
_entity.id
_entity.type
_entity.pdbx_description
1 polymer ?
#
loop_
_entity_poly.entity_id
_entity_poly.type
_entity_poly.pdbx_seq_one_letter_code
_entity_poly.pdbx_strand_id
1 'polypeptide(L)'
;QKIASLIGGRVLPLELVDPYYYHLDTCFCPLRPGEAAYFPDAFDDYGRKTLAEHVPELIAVDEREARAFACNAVVIGDHVVTNEGCPQLHAALKSRGFRPHATPLGEFVKAGGSAKCLTLRLDGEEAAGWKKAEGR
;
A
#
# COMPACT_ATOMS: atom_id res chain seq x y z
N GLN A 1 -4.71 20.82 4.40
CA GLN A 1 -4.78 21.38 5.77
C GLN A 1 -5.97 20.86 6.58
N LYS A 2 -7.19 20.76 6.03
CA LYS A 2 -8.37 20.25 6.76
C LYS A 2 -8.25 18.79 7.26
N ILE A 3 -7.69 17.88 6.46
CA ILE A 3 -7.53 16.47 6.87
C ILE A 3 -6.57 16.36 8.06
N ALA A 4 -5.42 17.03 8.01
CA ALA A 4 -4.43 17.02 9.10
C ALA A 4 -5.03 17.45 10.44
N SER A 5 -5.87 18.50 10.46
CA SER A 5 -6.55 18.92 11.69
C SER A 5 -7.61 17.94 12.17
N LEU A 6 -8.32 17.27 11.26
CA LEU A 6 -9.36 16.29 11.61
C LEU A 6 -8.77 14.99 12.17
N ILE A 7 -7.64 14.56 11.65
CA ILE A 7 -6.99 13.30 12.04
C ILE A 7 -5.92 13.48 13.12
N GLY A 8 -5.60 14.74 13.51
CA GLY A 8 -4.57 15.04 14.51
C GLY A 8 -3.15 14.59 14.13
N GLY A 9 -2.87 14.46 12.83
CA GLY A 9 -1.66 13.81 12.32
C GLY A 9 -0.97 14.58 11.20
N ARG A 10 0.32 14.31 11.02
CA ARG A 10 1.10 14.86 9.89
C ARG A 10 0.60 14.22 8.59
N VAL A 11 0.30 15.06 7.60
CA VAL A 11 -0.09 14.64 6.26
C VAL A 11 1.05 14.96 5.29
N LEU A 12 1.51 13.94 4.55
CA LEU A 12 2.48 14.08 3.48
C LEU A 12 1.74 14.01 2.14
N PRO A 13 1.67 15.09 1.35
CA PRO A 13 1.09 15.03 0.02
C PRO A 13 2.00 14.22 -0.91
N LEU A 14 1.42 13.31 -1.67
CA LEU A 14 2.10 12.55 -2.72
C LEU A 14 1.32 12.78 -4.02
N GLU A 15 2.01 13.26 -5.06
CA GLU A 15 1.40 13.50 -6.36
C GLU A 15 1.42 12.23 -7.20
N LEU A 16 0.27 11.87 -7.77
CA LEU A 16 0.12 10.72 -8.67
C LEU A 16 0.18 11.21 -10.11
N VAL A 17 1.12 10.70 -10.90
CA VAL A 17 1.43 11.19 -12.26
C VAL A 17 0.92 10.28 -13.37
N ASP A 18 0.54 9.05 -13.04
CA ASP A 18 -0.05 8.11 -13.98
C ASP A 18 -1.57 8.00 -13.74
N PRO A 19 -2.42 8.39 -14.72
CA PRO A 19 -3.88 8.37 -14.57
C PRO A 19 -4.46 6.96 -14.38
N TYR A 20 -3.70 5.90 -14.69
CA TYR A 20 -4.12 4.54 -14.38
C TYR A 20 -4.17 4.28 -12.87
N TYR A 21 -3.29 4.93 -12.10
CA TYR A 21 -3.20 4.82 -10.64
C TYR A 21 -3.84 6.03 -9.98
N TYR A 22 -5.15 6.21 -10.20
CA TYR A 22 -5.91 7.41 -9.79
C TYR A 22 -6.22 7.49 -8.29
N HIS A 23 -6.09 6.38 -7.55
CA HIS A 23 -6.14 6.35 -6.10
C HIS A 23 -4.82 5.88 -5.51
N LEU A 24 -4.40 6.49 -4.40
CA LEU A 24 -3.14 6.15 -3.73
C LEU A 24 -3.04 4.66 -3.38
N ASP A 25 -4.15 4.03 -2.98
CA ASP A 25 -4.19 2.61 -2.61
C ASP A 25 -3.99 1.66 -3.80
N THR A 26 -4.01 2.15 -5.04
CA THR A 26 -3.72 1.33 -6.23
C THR A 26 -2.22 1.18 -6.51
N CYS A 27 -1.40 2.08 -5.95
CA CYS A 27 0.04 2.14 -6.18
C CYS A 27 0.88 2.23 -4.89
N PHE A 28 0.26 2.25 -3.71
CA PHE A 28 0.94 2.31 -2.41
C PHE A 28 0.21 1.51 -1.33
N CYS A 29 0.95 0.67 -0.63
CA CYS A 29 0.44 -0.22 0.41
C CYS A 29 1.35 -0.23 1.64
N PRO A 30 1.03 0.52 2.70
CA PRO A 30 1.68 0.35 4.00
C PRO A 30 1.49 -1.09 4.51
N LEU A 31 2.59 -1.75 4.88
CA LEU A 31 2.60 -3.14 5.32
C LEU A 31 2.73 -3.25 6.84
N ARG A 32 3.73 -2.56 7.40
CA ARG A 32 3.98 -2.45 8.85
C ARG A 32 4.66 -1.10 9.15
N PRO A 33 4.94 -0.71 10.42
CA PRO A 33 5.61 0.56 10.68
C PRO A 33 6.94 0.63 9.94
N GLY A 34 7.12 1.66 9.10
CA GLY A 34 8.35 1.87 8.33
C GLY A 34 8.52 1.00 7.08
N GLU A 35 7.52 0.19 6.71
CA GLU A 35 7.61 -0.71 5.57
C GLU A 35 6.37 -0.61 4.68
N ALA A 36 6.56 -0.47 3.36
CA ALA A 36 5.47 -0.40 2.40
C ALA A 36 5.85 -1.03 1.05
N ALA A 37 4.86 -1.56 0.33
CA ALA A 37 4.97 -1.86 -1.10
C ALA A 37 4.47 -0.66 -1.91
N TYR A 38 5.12 -0.36 -3.04
CA TYR A 38 4.71 0.74 -3.90
C TYR A 38 5.14 0.55 -5.35
N PHE A 39 4.41 1.15 -6.28
CA PHE A 39 4.82 1.26 -7.68
C PHE A 39 5.48 2.64 -7.90
N PRO A 40 6.82 2.72 -8.08
CA PRO A 40 7.54 4.00 -8.10
C PRO A 40 7.05 4.96 -9.18
N ASP A 41 6.75 4.45 -10.38
CA ASP A 41 6.44 5.30 -11.54
C ASP A 41 5.03 5.91 -11.48
N ALA A 42 4.20 5.55 -10.50
CA ALA A 42 2.95 6.25 -10.22
C ALA A 42 3.16 7.60 -9.54
N PHE A 43 4.35 7.88 -9.00
CA PHE A 43 4.66 9.09 -8.24
C PHE A 43 5.61 10.01 -8.99
N ASP A 44 5.46 11.32 -8.77
CA ASP A 44 6.43 12.30 -9.24
C ASP A 44 7.76 12.23 -8.47
N ASP A 45 8.77 13.00 -8.91
CA ASP A 45 10.09 13.03 -8.29
C ASP A 45 10.03 13.43 -6.80
N TYR A 46 9.16 14.39 -6.45
CA TYR A 46 8.99 14.83 -5.07
C TYR A 46 8.35 13.74 -4.21
N GLY A 47 7.32 13.07 -4.72
CA GLY A 47 6.64 11.97 -4.05
C GLY A 47 7.57 10.79 -3.78
N ARG A 48 8.39 10.40 -4.78
CA ARG A 48 9.39 9.33 -4.60
C ARG A 48 10.43 9.67 -3.53
N LYS A 49 10.93 10.92 -3.51
CA LYS A 49 11.86 11.38 -2.46
C LYS A 49 11.21 11.39 -1.09
N THR A 50 9.99 11.93 -1.01
CA THR A 50 9.21 11.99 0.24
C THR A 50 8.99 10.60 0.81
N LEU A 51 8.62 9.62 -0.02
CA LEU A 51 8.48 8.22 0.39
C LEU A 51 9.81 7.65 0.89
N ALA A 52 10.90 7.81 0.14
CA ALA A 52 12.22 7.30 0.53
C ALA A 52 12.74 7.90 1.86
N GLU A 53 12.41 9.17 2.14
CA GLU A 53 12.79 9.83 3.39
C GLU A 53 11.97 9.37 4.62
N HIS A 54 10.72 8.93 4.42
CA HIS A 54 9.77 8.67 5.51
C HIS A 54 9.42 7.18 5.67
N VAL A 55 9.70 6.34 4.68
CA VAL A 55 9.47 4.89 4.69
C VAL A 55 10.81 4.18 4.48
N PRO A 56 11.48 3.71 5.56
CA PRO A 56 12.79 3.08 5.48
C PRO A 56 12.86 1.87 4.53
N GLU A 57 11.82 1.04 4.53
CA GLU A 57 11.76 -0.19 3.77
C GLU A 57 10.68 -0.12 2.69
N LEU A 58 11.09 0.21 1.47
CA LEU A 58 10.21 0.26 0.31
C LEU A 58 10.40 -0.98 -0.59
N ILE A 59 9.35 -1.74 -0.77
CA ILE A 59 9.28 -2.83 -1.74
C ILE A 59 8.76 -2.25 -3.06
N ALA A 60 9.67 -2.01 -4.02
CA ALA A 60 9.29 -1.59 -5.35
C ALA A 60 8.58 -2.74 -6.09
N VAL A 61 7.38 -2.47 -6.58
CA VAL A 61 6.59 -3.36 -7.43
C VAL A 61 6.92 -3.04 -8.89
N ASP A 62 7.09 -4.06 -9.73
CA ASP A 62 7.29 -3.86 -11.17
C ASP A 62 5.98 -3.47 -11.88
N GLU A 63 6.08 -2.94 -13.10
CA GLU A 63 4.90 -2.51 -13.86
C GLU A 63 3.88 -3.64 -14.08
N ARG A 64 4.34 -4.86 -14.37
CA ARG A 64 3.45 -6.01 -14.64
C ARG A 64 2.59 -6.32 -13.42
N GLU A 65 3.17 -6.37 -12.23
CA GLU A 65 2.45 -6.64 -10.99
C GLU A 65 1.64 -5.42 -10.53
N ALA A 66 2.11 -4.20 -10.80
CA ALA A 66 1.32 -3.00 -10.57
C ALA A 66 0.03 -2.99 -11.42
N ARG A 67 0.08 -3.44 -12.68
CA ARG A 67 -1.12 -3.62 -13.53
C ARG A 67 -2.05 -4.73 -13.02
N ALA A 68 -1.53 -5.69 -12.28
CA ALA A 68 -2.33 -6.70 -11.58
C ALA A 68 -2.91 -6.18 -10.24
N PHE A 69 -2.74 -4.89 -9.94
CA PHE A 69 -3.14 -4.23 -8.68
C PHE A 69 -2.43 -4.80 -7.44
N ALA A 70 -1.15 -5.14 -7.56
CA ALA A 70 -0.36 -5.70 -6.46
C ALA A 70 -0.31 -4.82 -5.19
N CYS A 71 -0.30 -3.48 -5.35
CA CYS A 71 -0.34 -2.55 -4.21
C CYS A 71 -1.75 -2.41 -3.61
N ASN A 72 -2.81 -2.83 -4.29
CA ASN A 72 -4.18 -2.75 -3.79
C ASN A 72 -4.51 -3.95 -2.90
N ALA A 73 -3.70 -4.11 -1.85
CA ALA A 73 -3.69 -5.27 -0.96
C ALA A 73 -4.28 -4.97 0.42
N VAL A 74 -4.85 -5.99 1.05
CA VAL A 74 -5.34 -5.92 2.44
C VAL A 74 -4.31 -6.54 3.36
N VAL A 75 -3.92 -5.80 4.40
CA VAL A 75 -2.91 -6.25 5.37
C VAL A 75 -3.56 -6.44 6.74
N ILE A 76 -3.42 -7.64 7.32
CA ILE A 76 -3.94 -8.02 8.63
C ILE A 76 -2.84 -8.76 9.39
N GLY A 77 -2.17 -8.08 10.33
CA GLY A 77 -0.98 -8.63 10.99
C GLY A 77 0.12 -8.94 9.97
N ASP A 78 0.57 -10.20 9.93
CA ASP A 78 1.52 -10.68 8.92
C ASP A 78 0.83 -11.22 7.65
N HIS A 79 -0.50 -11.25 7.57
CA HIS A 79 -1.24 -11.71 6.39
C HIS A 79 -1.45 -10.58 5.38
N VAL A 80 -1.17 -10.85 4.09
CA VAL A 80 -1.36 -9.89 3.00
C VAL A 80 -2.21 -10.50 1.90
N VAL A 81 -3.41 -9.98 1.66
CA VAL A 81 -4.33 -10.47 0.62
C VAL A 81 -4.19 -9.60 -0.62
N THR A 82 -3.87 -10.22 -1.76
CA THR A 82 -3.71 -9.55 -3.06
C THR A 82 -4.59 -10.20 -4.12
N ASN A 83 -4.73 -9.55 -5.27
CA ASN A 83 -5.11 -10.26 -6.50
C ASN A 83 -4.07 -11.35 -6.86
N GLU A 84 -4.44 -12.26 -7.75
CA GLU A 84 -3.49 -13.11 -8.47
C GLU A 84 -2.53 -12.29 -9.35
N GLY A 85 -1.45 -12.91 -9.83
CA GLY A 85 -0.50 -12.28 -10.75
C GLY A 85 0.60 -11.44 -10.08
N CYS A 86 0.82 -11.60 -8.77
CA CYS A 86 1.82 -10.86 -7.98
C CYS A 86 2.96 -11.74 -7.40
N PRO A 87 3.58 -12.67 -8.16
CA PRO A 87 4.55 -13.62 -7.61
C PRO A 87 5.83 -12.98 -7.03
N GLN A 88 6.31 -11.88 -7.60
CA GLN A 88 7.52 -11.20 -7.14
C GLN A 88 7.26 -10.47 -5.83
N LEU A 89 6.15 -9.72 -5.75
CA LEU A 89 5.70 -9.13 -4.48
C LEU A 89 5.51 -10.22 -3.43
N HIS A 90 4.89 -11.34 -3.77
CA HIS A 90 4.71 -12.46 -2.83
C HIS A 90 6.04 -13.03 -2.33
N ALA A 91 7.05 -13.17 -3.19
CA ALA A 91 8.37 -13.61 -2.78
C ALA A 91 9.04 -12.59 -1.84
N ALA A 92 8.96 -11.30 -2.16
CA ALA A 92 9.47 -10.22 -1.32
C ALA A 92 8.80 -10.19 0.05
N LEU A 93 7.47 -10.31 0.10
CA LEU A 93 6.67 -10.40 1.33
C LEU A 93 7.08 -11.59 2.19
N LYS A 94 7.18 -12.79 1.60
CA LYS A 94 7.59 -14.02 2.31
C LYS A 94 8.98 -13.89 2.93
N SER A 95 9.93 -13.30 2.20
CA SER A 95 11.30 -13.07 2.70
C SER A 95 11.36 -12.12 3.91
N ARG A 96 10.29 -11.35 4.15
CA ARG A 96 10.16 -10.37 5.25
C ARG A 96 9.18 -10.83 6.34
N GLY A 97 8.81 -12.11 6.32
CA GLY A 97 7.97 -12.74 7.32
C GLY A 97 6.47 -12.50 7.15
N PHE A 98 6.02 -11.97 6.01
CA PHE A 98 4.59 -11.91 5.69
C PHE A 98 4.11 -13.21 5.05
N ARG A 99 2.79 -13.42 5.14
CA ARG A 99 2.05 -14.54 4.56
C ARG A 99 1.13 -13.99 3.47
N PRO A 100 1.55 -13.95 2.21
CA PRO A 100 0.71 -13.47 1.14
C PRO A 100 -0.32 -14.53 0.73
N HIS A 101 -1.55 -14.08 0.44
CA HIS A 101 -2.69 -14.87 0.00
C HIS A 101 -3.17 -14.28 -1.33
N ALA A 102 -3.07 -15.05 -2.41
CA ALA A 102 -3.65 -14.67 -3.70
C ALA A 102 -5.10 -15.13 -3.74
N THR A 103 -5.98 -14.28 -4.24
CA THR A 103 -7.37 -14.63 -4.58
C THR A 103 -7.74 -13.99 -5.91
N PRO A 104 -8.49 -14.68 -6.79
CA PRO A 104 -8.86 -14.13 -8.09
C PRO A 104 -9.82 -12.96 -7.92
N LEU A 105 -9.39 -11.76 -8.32
CA LEU A 105 -10.18 -10.53 -8.29
C LEU A 105 -10.30 -9.86 -9.67
N GLY A 106 -10.07 -10.62 -10.74
CA GLY A 106 -10.01 -10.11 -12.11
C GLY A 106 -11.25 -9.35 -12.58
N GLU A 107 -12.45 -9.69 -12.09
CA GLU A 107 -13.68 -8.96 -12.42
C GLU A 107 -13.72 -7.56 -11.80
N PHE A 108 -13.11 -7.36 -10.63
CA PHE A 108 -12.98 -6.05 -10.00
C PHE A 108 -11.85 -5.23 -10.62
N VAL A 109 -10.79 -5.90 -11.10
CA VAL A 109 -9.70 -5.25 -11.85
C VAL A 109 -10.22 -4.55 -13.11
N LYS A 110 -11.23 -5.12 -13.78
CA LYS A 110 -11.90 -4.46 -14.92
C LYS A 110 -12.55 -3.13 -14.55
N ALA A 111 -12.93 -2.95 -13.28
CA ALA A 111 -13.49 -1.72 -12.74
C ALA A 111 -12.44 -0.80 -12.07
N GLY A 112 -11.15 -1.13 -12.17
CA GLY A 112 -10.05 -0.30 -11.66
C GLY A 112 -9.71 -0.51 -10.18
N GLY A 113 -10.08 -1.64 -9.57
CA GLY A 113 -9.78 -1.92 -8.16
C GLY A 113 -9.51 -3.39 -7.84
N SER A 114 -9.04 -3.66 -6.63
CA SER A 114 -8.77 -5.01 -6.13
C SER A 114 -9.07 -5.13 -4.64
N ALA A 115 -8.33 -5.97 -3.91
CA ALA A 115 -8.64 -6.37 -2.54
C ALA A 115 -8.85 -5.17 -1.60
N LYS A 116 -7.96 -4.17 -1.64
CA LYS A 116 -8.06 -3.01 -0.75
C LYS A 116 -9.27 -2.13 -1.05
N CYS A 117 -9.56 -1.84 -2.32
CA CYS A 117 -10.72 -1.04 -2.71
C CYS A 117 -12.06 -1.65 -2.28
N LEU A 118 -12.10 -2.98 -2.07
CA LEU A 118 -13.29 -3.71 -1.59
C LEU A 118 -13.44 -3.71 -0.07
N THR A 119 -12.55 -3.03 0.65
CA THR A 119 -12.53 -3.02 2.11
C THR A 119 -12.35 -1.61 2.67
N LEU A 120 -12.97 -1.38 3.83
CA LEU A 120 -12.70 -0.21 4.64
C LEU A 120 -12.43 -0.68 6.06
N ARG A 121 -11.23 -0.38 6.57
CA ARG A 121 -10.83 -0.73 7.93
C ARG A 121 -11.41 0.31 8.90
N LEU A 122 -12.28 -0.12 9.80
CA LEU A 122 -13.10 0.75 10.66
C LEU A 122 -12.63 0.81 12.13
N ASP A 123 -11.79 -0.11 12.56
CA ASP A 123 -11.34 -0.27 13.96
C ASP A 123 -10.41 0.86 14.47
N GLY A 124 -10.15 1.90 13.67
CA GLY A 124 -9.63 3.19 14.13
C GLY A 124 -8.16 3.19 14.57
N GLU A 125 -7.57 4.39 14.55
CA GLU A 125 -6.19 4.84 14.87
C GLU A 125 -5.00 3.90 14.58
N GLU A 126 -4.96 2.65 15.06
CA GLU A 126 -3.91 1.67 14.71
C GLU A 126 -3.90 1.31 13.21
N ALA A 127 -5.04 1.50 12.53
CA ALA A 127 -5.20 1.26 11.10
C ALA A 127 -4.64 2.36 10.18
N ALA A 128 -4.52 3.59 10.70
CA ALA A 128 -4.04 4.77 9.97
C ALA A 128 -2.67 5.28 10.51
N GLY A 129 -2.31 4.88 11.72
CA GLY A 129 -1.03 5.15 12.35
C GLY A 129 -0.70 4.06 13.34
N TRP A 130 0.47 3.44 13.19
CA TRP A 130 0.95 2.48 14.16
C TRP A 130 1.17 3.19 15.50
N LYS A 131 0.36 2.90 16.52
CA LYS A 131 0.67 3.37 17.87
C LYS A 131 2.02 2.76 18.24
N LYS A 132 2.97 3.58 18.67
CA LYS A 132 4.16 3.04 19.33
C LYS A 132 3.64 2.22 20.50
N ALA A 133 4.00 0.94 20.55
CA ALA A 133 3.82 0.18 21.78
C ALA A 133 4.51 0.97 22.89
N GLU A 134 3.74 1.49 23.85
CA GLU A 134 4.32 1.96 25.10
C GLU A 134 5.10 0.78 25.70
N GLY A 135 6.32 1.06 26.14
CA GLY A 135 7.38 0.09 26.34
C GLY A 135 6.96 -1.19 27.06
N ARG A 136 7.50 -2.30 26.57
CA ARG A 136 7.85 -3.43 27.43
C ARG A 136 9.35 -3.43 27.62
#